data_AF-A0A7S2D2D6-F1
#
_entry.id   AF-A0A7S2D2D6-F1
#
_cell.length_a   1.000
_cell.length_b   1.000
_cell.length_c   1.000
_cell.angle_alpha   90.00
_cell.angle_beta   90.00
_cell.angle_gamma   90.00
#
_symmetry.space_group_name_H-M   'P 1'
#
loop_
_entity.id
_entity.type
_entity.pdbx_description
1 polymer ?
#
loop_
_entity_poly.entity_id
_entity_poly.type
_entity_poly.pdbx_seq_one_letter_code
_entity_poly.pdbx_strand_id
1 'polypeptide(L)'
;NHPKVMHLKNFYLQWLLSTQQEEKAGELQEAEGDYVRAIELYLRGGMAAKAASVVQRHNANYSQELLQKIVGGLQASGMYDRAGELYERMGLVNPAMEA
;
A
#
# COMPACT_ATOMS: atom_id res chain seq x y z
N ASN A 1 -10.35 5.06 -26.47
CA ASN A 1 -10.86 5.30 -25.10
C ASN A 1 -12.16 4.54 -24.87
N HIS A 2 -12.10 3.34 -24.31
CA HIS A 2 -13.28 2.51 -24.04
C HIS A 2 -13.70 2.59 -22.56
N PRO A 3 -14.74 3.36 -22.22
CA PRO A 3 -15.23 3.48 -20.84
C PRO A 3 -15.74 2.15 -20.24
N LYS A 4 -15.99 1.14 -21.09
CA LYS A 4 -16.35 -0.23 -20.67
C LYS A 4 -15.19 -0.97 -20.01
N VAL A 5 -13.94 -0.71 -20.41
CA VAL A 5 -12.76 -1.36 -19.84
C VAL A 5 -12.48 -0.84 -18.43
N MET A 6 -12.68 0.46 -18.21
CA MET A 6 -12.59 1.08 -16.88
C MET A 6 -13.64 0.50 -15.92
N HIS A 7 -14.88 0.34 -16.39
CA HIS A 7 -15.94 -0.30 -15.60
C HIS A 7 -15.63 -1.76 -15.29
N LEU A 8 -15.12 -2.53 -16.27
CA LEU A 8 -14.79 -3.93 -16.07
C LEU A 8 -13.62 -4.10 -15.09
N LYS A 9 -12.58 -3.26 -15.17
CA LYS A 9 -11.49 -3.23 -14.19
C LYS A 9 -12.01 -2.92 -12.79
N ASN A 10 -12.91 -1.94 -12.63
CA ASN A 10 -13.50 -1.61 -11.33
C ASN A 10 -14.37 -2.74 -10.76
N PHE A 11 -15.21 -3.37 -11.59
CA PHE A 11 -16.03 -4.52 -11.17
C PHE A 11 -15.17 -5.71 -10.79
N TYR A 12 -14.10 -5.98 -11.54
CA TYR A 12 -13.15 -7.03 -11.23
C TYR A 12 -12.40 -6.75 -9.93
N LEU A 13 -12.00 -5.49 -9.69
CA LEU A 13 -11.41 -5.06 -8.43
C LEU A 13 -12.39 -5.27 -7.27
N GLN A 14 -13.65 -4.86 -7.43
CA GLN A 14 -14.69 -5.07 -6.41
C GLN A 14 -14.96 -6.55 -6.14
N TRP A 15 -14.96 -7.39 -7.17
CA TRP A 15 -15.12 -8.83 -7.01
C TRP A 15 -13.91 -9.47 -6.31
N LEU A 16 -12.69 -9.01 -6.59
CA LEU A 16 -11.47 -9.41 -5.87
C LEU A 16 -11.53 -9.00 -4.40
N LEU A 17 -11.97 -7.77 -4.09
CA LEU A 17 -12.21 -7.29 -2.73
C LEU A 17 -13.29 -8.15 -2.02
N SER A 18 -14.39 -8.49 -2.70
CA SER A 18 -15.45 -9.34 -2.12
C SER A 18 -15.07 -10.82 -1.97
N THR A 19 -14.07 -11.30 -2.70
CA THR A 19 -13.56 -12.68 -2.60
C THR A 19 -12.28 -12.80 -1.78
N GLN A 20 -11.86 -11.71 -1.11
CA GLN A 20 -10.64 -11.67 -0.29
C GLN A 20 -9.35 -11.95 -1.11
N GLN A 21 -9.38 -11.60 -2.39
CA GLN A 21 -8.26 -11.69 -3.33
C GLN A 21 -7.60 -10.31 -3.54
N GLU A 22 -7.63 -9.43 -2.54
CA GLU A 22 -6.90 -8.15 -2.58
C GLU A 22 -5.40 -8.35 -2.84
N GLU A 23 -4.87 -9.49 -2.42
CA GLU A 23 -3.51 -9.89 -2.66
C GLU A 23 -3.14 -9.88 -4.16
N LYS A 24 -3.92 -10.58 -4.99
CA LYS A 24 -3.71 -10.64 -6.44
C LYS A 24 -3.90 -9.29 -7.12
N ALA A 25 -4.85 -8.49 -6.61
CA ALA A 25 -5.07 -7.15 -7.13
C ALA A 25 -3.84 -6.26 -6.89
N GLY A 26 -3.23 -6.37 -5.71
CA GLY A 26 -1.99 -5.69 -5.36
C GLY A 26 -0.81 -6.16 -6.22
N GLU A 27 -0.63 -7.48 -6.38
CA GLU A 27 0.44 -8.04 -7.21
C GLU A 27 0.36 -7.58 -8.67
N LEU A 28 -0.85 -7.48 -9.23
CA LEU A 28 -1.04 -6.96 -10.59
C LEU A 28 -0.57 -5.50 -10.71
N GLN A 29 -0.89 -4.66 -9.72
CA GLN A 29 -0.45 -3.26 -9.70
C GLN A 29 1.06 -3.14 -9.48
N GLU A 30 1.66 -3.97 -8.63
CA GLU A 30 3.13 -4.03 -8.50
C GLU A 30 3.80 -4.42 -9.82
N ALA A 31 3.22 -5.36 -10.57
CA ALA A 31 3.71 -5.76 -11.88
C ALA A 31 3.57 -4.66 -12.95
N GLU A 32 2.55 -3.80 -12.85
CA GLU A 32 2.42 -2.60 -13.70
C GLU A 32 3.34 -1.44 -13.23
N GLY A 33 4.04 -1.59 -12.10
CA GLY A 33 4.91 -0.56 -11.51
C GLY A 33 4.16 0.48 -10.66
N ASP A 34 2.87 0.27 -10.41
CA ASP A 34 1.96 1.19 -9.75
C ASP A 34 1.85 0.86 -8.24
N TYR A 35 2.99 0.96 -7.53
CA TYR A 35 3.14 0.52 -6.13
C TYR A 35 2.16 1.21 -5.16
N VAL A 36 1.82 2.48 -5.41
CA VAL A 36 0.89 3.24 -4.58
C VAL A 36 -0.49 2.58 -4.58
N ARG A 37 -0.98 2.19 -5.76
CA ARG A 37 -2.26 1.48 -5.89
C ARG A 37 -2.20 0.09 -5.30
N ALA A 38 -1.09 -0.61 -5.45
CA ALA A 38 -0.90 -1.92 -4.83
C ALA A 38 -1.06 -1.85 -3.30
N ILE A 39 -0.41 -0.86 -2.67
CA ILE A 39 -0.51 -0.58 -1.25
C ILE A 39 -1.96 -0.31 -0.82
N GLU A 40 -2.69 0.54 -1.55
CA GLU A 40 -4.09 0.83 -1.24
C GLU A 40 -4.98 -0.42 -1.32
N LEU A 41 -4.70 -1.32 -2.28
CA LEU A 41 -5.40 -2.59 -2.41
C LEU A 41 -5.10 -3.53 -1.26
N TYR A 42 -3.84 -3.68 -0.87
CA TYR A 42 -3.45 -4.47 0.29
C TYR A 42 -4.07 -3.93 1.58
N LEU A 43 -4.16 -2.61 1.75
CA LEU A 43 -4.80 -2.01 2.92
C LEU A 43 -6.31 -2.27 2.97
N ARG A 44 -6.99 -2.22 1.82
CA ARG A 44 -8.42 -2.59 1.76
C ARG A 44 -8.66 -4.03 2.17
N GLY A 45 -7.73 -4.94 1.84
CA GLY A 45 -7.79 -6.34 2.26
C GLY A 45 -7.34 -6.63 3.68
N GLY A 46 -7.07 -5.60 4.48
CA GLY A 46 -6.54 -5.79 5.84
C GLY A 46 -5.09 -6.32 5.86
N MET A 47 -4.41 -6.34 4.71
CA MET A 47 -3.05 -6.84 4.55
C MET A 47 -2.02 -5.73 4.76
N ALA A 48 -2.15 -4.95 5.85
CA ALA A 48 -1.27 -3.82 6.15
C ALA A 48 0.21 -4.23 6.27
N ALA A 49 0.47 -5.46 6.74
CA ALA A 49 1.80 -6.07 6.78
C ALA A 49 2.46 -6.20 5.40
N LYS A 50 1.66 -6.53 4.38
CA LYS A 50 2.11 -6.70 3.00
C LYS A 50 2.34 -5.34 2.35
N ALA A 51 1.41 -4.40 2.54
CA ALA A 51 1.57 -3.00 2.16
C ALA A 51 2.88 -2.37 2.70
N ALA A 52 3.17 -2.58 3.98
CA ALA A 52 4.42 -2.13 4.60
C ALA A 52 5.66 -2.77 3.97
N SER A 53 5.59 -4.05 3.62
CA SER A 53 6.70 -4.77 2.99
C SER A 53 7.00 -4.26 1.58
N VAL A 54 5.96 -3.89 0.82
CA VAL A 54 6.10 -3.27 -0.51
C VAL A 54 6.78 -1.90 -0.37
N VAL A 55 6.34 -1.08 0.58
CA VAL A 55 7.00 0.21 0.88
C VAL A 55 8.46 0.01 1.29
N GLN A 56 8.78 -1.01 2.09
CA GLN A 56 10.16 -1.27 2.49
C GLN A 56 11.03 -1.68 1.30
N ARG A 57 10.56 -2.64 0.50
CA ARG A 57 11.26 -3.17 -0.68
C ARG A 57 11.44 -2.12 -1.77
N HIS A 58 10.40 -1.35 -2.03
CA HIS A 58 10.41 -0.27 -2.99
C HIS A 58 10.56 1.03 -2.23
N ASN A 59 11.79 1.52 -2.08
CA ASN A 59 12.09 2.79 -1.41
C ASN A 59 11.69 4.00 -2.29
N ALA A 60 10.41 4.05 -2.67
CA ALA A 60 9.82 5.13 -3.44
C ALA A 60 9.33 6.24 -2.50
N ASN A 61 9.17 7.44 -3.07
CA ASN A 61 8.65 8.58 -2.32
C ASN A 61 7.13 8.46 -2.19
N TYR A 62 6.67 7.78 -1.14
CA TYR A 62 5.25 7.64 -0.84
C TYR A 62 4.75 8.83 -0.04
N SER A 63 3.51 9.25 -0.30
CA SER A 63 2.86 10.31 0.46
C SER A 63 2.71 9.91 1.94
N GLN A 64 2.91 10.87 2.84
CA GLN A 64 2.73 10.65 4.29
C GLN A 64 1.33 10.12 4.63
N GLU A 65 0.28 10.56 3.94
CA GLU A 65 -1.08 10.00 4.13
C GLU A 65 -1.16 8.50 3.84
N LEU A 66 -0.50 8.04 2.77
CA LEU A 66 -0.48 6.63 2.40
C LEU A 66 0.19 5.82 3.51
N LEU A 67 1.34 6.29 3.96
CA LEU A 67 2.12 5.65 4.99
C LEU A 67 1.37 5.65 6.35
N GLN A 68 0.70 6.75 6.71
CA GLN A 68 -0.17 6.81 7.90
C GLN A 68 -1.31 5.79 7.84
N LYS A 69 -1.94 5.59 6.66
CA LYS A 69 -2.95 4.54 6.49
C LYS A 69 -2.36 3.14 6.72
N ILE A 70 -1.14 2.89 6.25
CA ILE A 70 -0.43 1.62 6.51
C ILE A 70 -0.20 1.42 8.00
N VAL A 71 0.29 2.45 8.68
CA VAL A 71 0.51 2.38 10.12
C VAL A 71 -0.80 2.13 10.87
N GLY A 72 -1.88 2.84 10.54
CA GLY A 72 -3.19 2.60 11.15
C GLY A 72 -3.65 1.15 10.99
N GLY A 73 -3.45 0.56 9.81
CA GLY A 73 -3.75 -0.85 9.55
C GLY A 73 -2.86 -1.83 10.32
N LEU A 74 -1.56 -1.52 10.45
CA LEU A 74 -0.61 -2.31 11.24
C LEU A 74 -0.96 -2.25 12.73
N GLN A 75 -1.27 -1.07 13.26
CA GLN A 75 -1.69 -0.89 14.66
C GLN A 75 -2.99 -1.61 14.96
N ALA A 76 -3.97 -1.55 14.05
CA ALA A 76 -5.22 -2.30 14.17
C ALA A 76 -5.00 -3.83 14.18
N SER A 77 -3.94 -4.29 13.52
CA SER A 77 -3.51 -5.69 13.51
C SER A 77 -2.54 -6.05 14.65
N GLY A 78 -2.25 -5.13 15.57
CA GLY A 78 -1.31 -5.32 16.68
C GLY A 78 0.17 -5.34 16.29
N MET A 79 0.52 -4.95 15.05
CA MET A 79 1.89 -4.95 14.52
C MET A 79 2.60 -3.61 14.78
N TYR A 80 2.81 -3.28 16.05
CA TYR A 80 3.41 -2.00 16.46
C TYR A 80 4.87 -1.84 16.03
N ASP A 81 5.67 -2.92 16.00
CA ASP A 81 7.08 -2.86 15.58
C ASP A 81 7.21 -2.36 14.13
N ARG A 82 6.45 -2.95 13.20
CA ARG A 82 6.46 -2.54 11.79
C ARG A 82 5.90 -1.14 11.59
N ALA A 83 4.91 -0.75 12.41
CA ALA A 83 4.34 0.58 12.39
C ALA A 83 5.38 1.63 12.83
N GLY A 84 6.16 1.33 13.87
CA GLY A 84 7.26 2.16 14.33
C GLY A 84 8.32 2.37 13.26
N GLU A 85 8.80 1.28 12.65
CA GLU A 85 9.83 1.34 11.60
C GLU A 85 9.38 2.17 10.38
N LEU A 86 8.09 2.08 10.01
CA LEU A 86 7.51 2.90 8.94
C LEU A 86 7.39 4.38 9.34
N TYR A 87 7.00 4.66 10.59
CA TYR A 87 6.92 6.02 11.14
C TYR A 87 8.29 6.67 11.25
N GLU A 88 9.30 5.92 11.66
CA GLU A 88 10.68 6.38 11.70
C GLU A 88 11.14 6.74 10.29
N ARG A 89 10.81 5.95 9.27
CA ARG A 89 11.09 6.32 7.88
C ARG A 89 10.34 7.57 7.40
N MET A 90 9.10 7.78 7.87
CA MET A 90 8.35 9.02 7.63
C MET A 90 8.95 10.25 8.34
N GLY A 91 9.66 10.04 9.45
CA GLY A 91 10.27 11.08 10.29
C GLY A 91 11.79 11.27 10.12
N LEU A 92 12.48 10.35 9.43
CA LEU A 92 13.95 10.33 9.29
C LEU A 92 14.47 10.71 7.91
N VAL A 93 13.62 11.14 6.98
CA VAL A 93 14.07 11.92 5.80
C VAL A 93 13.83 13.42 6.04
N ASN A 94 14.08 13.89 7.27
CA ASN A 94 14.44 15.28 7.53
C ASN A 94 15.95 15.28 7.86
N PRO A 95 16.71 16.22 7.29
CA PRO A 95 17.93 15.99 6.53
C PRO A 95 19.13 15.63 7.39
N ALA A 96 19.68 14.42 7.22
CA ALA A 96 20.98 14.07 7.79
C ALA A 96 22.16 14.28 6.84
N MET A 97 21.98 14.86 5.64
CA MET A 97 23.10 15.22 4.75
C MET A 97 22.79 16.46 3.91
N GLU A 98 22.77 17.63 4.53
CA GLU A 98 23.25 18.87 3.89
C GLU A 98 23.53 19.86 5.02
N ALA A 99 24.72 19.71 5.62
CA ALA A 99 25.38 20.67 6.50
C ALA A 99 26.76 20.97 5.92
#